data_AF-A0A7U9KNF6-F1
#
_entry.id   AF-A0A7U9KNF6-F1
#
_cell.length_a   1.000
_cell.length_b   1.000
_cell.length_c   1.000
_cell.angle_alpha   90.00
_cell.angle_beta   90.00
_cell.angle_gamma   90.00
#
_symmetry.space_group_name_H-M   'P 1'
#
loop_
_entity.id
_entity.type
_entity.pdbx_description
1 polymer ?
#
loop_
_entity_poly.entity_id
_entity_poly.type
_entity_poly.pdbx_seq_one_letter_code
_entity_poly.pdbx_strand_id
1 'polypeptide(L)'
;MGITWRNRALPVAALALLASGCVGTPGAGSQPSAAPSTSGARSAVAKVCARPAPGPAQAPAGAVTVDPSVVGDLAAKTKSSPPGTTFWLRPGTHRLDPDRYAQVVPKQGDRYLGAPGAVLDGRKKNQYAFSGTARDITVRHLTVQNFVAPHDEGVVNHDSADGWVIEHTTVQRNSGAGLMAGARQRVRANCLRDNGQYGLNAYKDDGPLSGLVVEGNEIVGNNTGDWERRKEGCGCTGGAKFWSVNGADVRGNWVHDNRGTGLWADTNNNDFRIEDNVLEANDGAALIYETSYNAVIRRNTIRRNNWVEGRRYAERGDNFPFATVYLSESGGEPRVKARTDKIEIYRNVLENNWSGITLWENADRFCNSPANTSSGDCTLLVRPPGRCARPAIATAPLYADCRWKTQRVDIHANRFVLDKSVVGCTEKCDRMALLANYGTYPDWSPYQGERVAEAITLKQHNRWHDNTYVGPWTFVAHDPSRVLDFGQWQGAPYEQDAGSTHAPGAGD
;
A
#
# COMPACT_ATOMS: atom_id res chain seq x y z
N MET A 1 -36.28 -14.25 -24.52
CA MET A 1 -36.88 -15.40 -23.79
C MET A 1 -36.90 -15.03 -22.32
N GLY A 2 -38.09 -14.71 -21.80
CA GLY A 2 -38.27 -14.21 -20.44
C GLY A 2 -38.63 -15.31 -19.47
N ILE A 3 -38.23 -15.12 -18.21
CA ILE A 3 -38.89 -15.71 -17.04
C ILE A 3 -39.00 -14.58 -16.00
N THR A 4 -40.25 -14.23 -15.71
CA THR A 4 -40.70 -13.34 -14.63
C THR A 4 -40.91 -14.14 -13.34
N TRP A 5 -41.33 -13.41 -12.29
CA TRP A 5 -42.08 -13.78 -11.08
C TRP A 5 -41.31 -13.44 -9.79
N ARG A 6 -41.92 -12.90 -8.73
CA ARG A 6 -43.01 -11.94 -8.50
C ARG A 6 -42.95 -11.66 -6.99
N ASN A 7 -43.07 -10.40 -6.58
CA ASN A 7 -43.15 -9.95 -5.18
C ASN A 7 -44.32 -10.55 -4.40
N ARG A 8 -44.15 -10.68 -3.07
CA ARG A 8 -45.21 -10.41 -2.08
C ARG A 8 -44.63 -9.79 -0.81
N ALA A 9 -45.38 -8.83 -0.26
CA ALA A 9 -45.06 -8.01 0.90
C ALA A 9 -46.20 -8.10 1.95
N LEU A 10 -45.79 -8.00 3.23
CA LEU A 10 -46.49 -7.43 4.42
C LEU A 10 -47.74 -8.16 5.00
N PRO A 11 -48.23 -7.89 6.25
CA PRO A 11 -47.86 -6.84 7.23
C PRO A 11 -47.77 -7.22 8.76
N VAL A 12 -47.17 -6.30 9.54
CA VAL A 12 -47.51 -5.69 10.86
C VAL A 12 -48.21 -6.49 11.99
N ALA A 13 -47.64 -6.43 13.21
CA ALA A 13 -48.36 -6.11 14.46
C ALA A 13 -47.40 -5.80 15.64
N ALA A 14 -47.69 -4.70 16.35
CA ALA A 14 -47.05 -4.26 17.59
C ALA A 14 -47.90 -4.65 18.81
N LEU A 15 -47.27 -4.83 19.99
CA LEU A 15 -47.93 -4.74 21.29
C LEU A 15 -46.92 -4.39 22.39
N ALA A 16 -47.22 -3.31 23.11
CA ALA A 16 -46.62 -2.92 24.37
C ALA A 16 -47.58 -3.29 25.53
N LEU A 17 -47.06 -3.47 26.76
CA LEU A 17 -47.59 -2.92 28.03
C LEU A 17 -46.85 -3.48 29.28
N LEU A 18 -46.22 -2.56 30.01
CA LEU A 18 -46.17 -2.30 31.48
C LEU A 18 -45.77 -3.36 32.54
N ALA A 19 -44.61 -3.07 33.15
CA ALA A 19 -44.28 -2.81 34.56
C ALA A 19 -44.99 -3.52 35.74
N SER A 20 -44.17 -4.11 36.63
CA SER A 20 -44.29 -3.94 38.10
C SER A 20 -42.91 -4.10 38.76
N GLY A 21 -42.60 -3.23 39.72
CA GLY A 21 -41.34 -3.22 40.46
C GLY A 21 -41.43 -3.88 41.82
N CYS A 22 -40.28 -4.20 42.40
CA CYS A 22 -40.08 -4.33 43.85
C CYS A 22 -38.65 -3.90 44.21
N VAL A 23 -38.58 -3.19 45.34
CA VAL A 23 -37.43 -2.49 45.92
C VAL A 23 -36.62 -3.47 46.78
N GLY A 24 -35.29 -3.33 46.75
CA GLY A 24 -34.35 -3.97 47.68
C GLY A 24 -33.05 -3.15 47.80
N THR A 25 -32.67 -2.82 49.03
CA THR A 25 -31.66 -1.87 49.52
C THR A 25 -30.18 -2.29 49.34
N PRO A 26 -29.20 -1.39 49.58
CA PRO A 26 -27.87 -1.41 48.96
C PRO A 26 -26.81 -2.19 49.74
N GLY A 27 -25.91 -2.87 49.01
CA GLY A 27 -24.76 -3.61 49.55
C GLY A 27 -23.43 -3.06 49.04
N ALA A 28 -22.62 -2.59 50.00
CA ALA A 28 -21.22 -2.19 49.99
C ALA A 28 -20.31 -2.56 48.79
N GLY A 29 -19.66 -1.51 48.25
CA GLY A 29 -18.20 -1.44 48.09
C GLY A 29 -17.48 -2.53 47.31
N SER A 30 -17.27 -2.30 46.02
CA SER A 30 -16.08 -2.82 45.32
C SER A 30 -15.53 -1.74 44.40
N GLN A 31 -14.36 -1.21 44.74
CA GLN A 31 -13.55 -0.39 43.84
C GLN A 31 -13.34 -1.14 42.52
N PRO A 32 -13.47 -0.49 41.34
CA PRO A 32 -12.90 -1.05 40.14
C PRO A 32 -11.37 -0.94 40.28
N SER A 33 -10.72 -2.08 40.54
CA SER A 33 -9.28 -2.22 40.38
C SER A 33 -8.94 -1.90 38.93
N ALA A 34 -8.42 -0.69 38.71
CA ALA A 34 -7.78 -0.31 37.47
C ALA A 34 -6.60 -1.26 37.24
N ALA A 35 -6.80 -2.24 36.36
CA ALA A 35 -5.70 -2.99 35.80
C ALA A 35 -4.86 -2.02 34.94
N PRO A 36 -3.53 -1.98 35.10
CA PRO A 36 -2.70 -1.14 34.25
C PRO A 36 -2.86 -1.58 32.81
N SER A 37 -3.25 -0.65 31.95
CA SER A 37 -3.16 -0.76 30.52
C SER A 37 -1.70 -1.03 30.15
N THR A 38 -1.38 -2.29 29.87
CA THR A 38 -0.11 -2.66 29.25
C THR A 38 -0.09 -2.13 27.83
N SER A 39 0.34 -0.87 27.69
CA SER A 39 1.01 -0.38 26.50
C SER A 39 2.25 -1.25 26.26
N GLY A 40 2.33 -1.95 25.13
CA GLY A 40 3.59 -2.55 24.70
C GLY A 40 3.56 -4.01 24.25
N ALA A 41 2.54 -4.45 23.51
CA ALA A 41 2.83 -5.45 22.49
C ALA A 41 3.48 -4.71 21.30
N ARG A 42 4.79 -4.45 21.37
CA ARG A 42 5.55 -4.11 20.17
C ARG A 42 5.33 -5.26 19.19
N SER A 43 4.62 -5.02 18.10
CA SER A 43 4.45 -5.98 17.01
C SER A 43 5.83 -6.57 16.70
N ALA A 44 5.98 -7.88 16.87
CA ALA A 44 7.23 -8.55 16.57
C ALA A 44 7.52 -8.34 15.09
N VAL A 45 8.60 -7.61 14.79
CA VAL A 45 9.01 -7.31 13.41
C VAL A 45 9.11 -8.61 12.61
N ALA A 46 8.53 -8.64 11.41
CA ALA A 46 8.54 -9.81 10.53
C ALA A 46 9.94 -10.03 9.93
N LYS A 47 10.86 -10.62 10.71
CA LYS A 47 12.25 -10.93 10.32
C LYS A 47 12.34 -12.27 9.58
N VAL A 48 11.64 -12.40 8.46
CA VAL A 48 11.52 -13.64 7.68
C VAL A 48 12.80 -13.99 6.93
N CYS A 49 13.49 -13.03 6.32
CA CYS A 49 14.62 -13.28 5.40
C CYS A 49 15.82 -13.93 6.08
N ALA A 50 16.08 -13.59 7.36
CA ALA A 50 17.22 -14.13 8.10
C ALA A 50 17.03 -15.61 8.47
N ARG A 51 15.78 -16.05 8.66
CA ARG A 51 15.44 -17.42 9.07
C ARG A 51 14.14 -17.87 8.39
N PRO A 52 14.17 -18.19 7.09
CA PRO A 52 12.99 -18.69 6.39
C PRO A 52 12.46 -19.98 7.05
N ALA A 53 11.15 -20.11 7.16
CA ALA A 53 10.53 -21.29 7.75
C ALA A 53 10.78 -22.53 6.86
N PRO A 54 11.35 -23.63 7.39
CA PRO A 54 11.61 -24.82 6.60
C PRO A 54 10.30 -25.49 6.18
N GLY A 55 10.27 -26.06 4.98
CA GLY A 55 9.17 -26.91 4.53
C GLY A 55 9.26 -28.33 5.05
N PRO A 56 8.38 -29.25 4.62
CA PRO A 56 8.38 -30.61 5.10
C PRO A 56 9.60 -31.38 4.58
N ALA A 57 10.29 -32.06 5.50
CA ALA A 57 11.48 -32.85 5.21
C ALA A 57 11.20 -34.11 4.35
N GLN A 58 9.95 -34.56 4.31
CA GLN A 58 9.50 -35.69 3.50
C GLN A 58 8.34 -35.27 2.61
N ALA A 59 8.20 -35.95 1.46
CA ALA A 59 7.07 -35.75 0.56
C ALA A 59 5.75 -36.05 1.29
N PRO A 60 4.75 -35.15 1.27
CA PRO A 60 3.40 -35.47 1.70
C PRO A 60 2.84 -36.66 0.91
N ALA A 61 1.93 -37.42 1.51
CA ALA A 61 1.28 -38.53 0.84
C ALA A 61 0.61 -38.09 -0.48
N GLY A 62 0.89 -38.81 -1.57
CA GLY A 62 0.38 -38.51 -2.91
C GLY A 62 1.08 -37.36 -3.64
N ALA A 63 2.10 -36.73 -3.05
CA ALA A 63 2.86 -35.67 -3.72
C ALA A 63 3.80 -36.25 -4.80
N VAL A 64 3.82 -35.60 -5.96
CA VAL A 64 4.79 -35.85 -7.01
C VAL A 64 6.14 -35.29 -6.58
N THR A 65 7.13 -36.16 -6.44
CA THR A 65 8.48 -35.76 -6.04
C THR A 65 9.25 -35.18 -7.23
N VAL A 66 9.90 -34.02 -7.06
CA VAL A 66 10.72 -33.36 -8.08
C VAL A 66 12.21 -33.55 -7.77
N ASP A 67 12.98 -33.91 -8.79
CA ASP A 67 14.40 -34.24 -8.74
C ASP A 67 15.28 -33.04 -9.13
N PRO A 68 16.09 -32.47 -8.20
CA PRO A 68 16.97 -31.35 -8.53
C PRO A 68 18.13 -31.73 -9.47
N SER A 69 18.47 -33.01 -9.61
CA SER A 69 19.51 -33.49 -10.53
C SER A 69 19.04 -33.56 -11.98
N VAL A 70 17.72 -33.48 -12.22
CA VAL A 70 17.12 -33.54 -13.54
C VAL A 70 16.68 -32.14 -13.95
N VAL A 71 17.38 -31.55 -14.92
CA VAL A 71 17.02 -30.24 -15.48
C VAL A 71 15.62 -30.32 -16.11
N GLY A 72 14.77 -29.34 -15.81
CA GLY A 72 13.42 -29.26 -16.35
C GLY A 72 12.39 -30.16 -15.67
N ASP A 73 12.78 -30.96 -14.66
CA ASP A 73 11.89 -31.97 -14.05
C ASP A 73 10.61 -31.36 -13.47
N LEU A 74 10.71 -30.21 -12.81
CA LEU A 74 9.56 -29.49 -12.27
C LEU A 74 8.54 -29.12 -13.37
N ALA A 75 9.04 -28.54 -14.47
CA ALA A 75 8.19 -28.12 -15.58
C ALA A 75 7.59 -29.33 -16.32
N ALA A 76 8.39 -30.37 -16.54
CA ALA A 76 7.94 -31.61 -17.18
C ALA A 76 6.85 -32.32 -16.37
N LYS A 77 7.06 -32.48 -15.06
CA LYS A 77 6.08 -33.10 -14.14
C LYS A 77 4.83 -32.24 -13.97
N THR A 78 4.98 -30.92 -13.92
CA THR A 78 3.84 -30.01 -13.94
C THR A 78 3.00 -30.25 -15.19
N LYS A 79 3.63 -30.32 -16.37
CA LYS A 79 2.94 -30.54 -17.63
C LYS A 79 2.20 -31.88 -17.67
N SER A 80 2.82 -32.98 -17.24
CA SER A 80 2.27 -34.34 -17.38
C SER A 80 1.28 -34.78 -16.29
N SER A 81 1.27 -34.13 -15.11
CA SER A 81 0.34 -34.47 -14.01
C SER A 81 -1.07 -33.92 -14.24
N PRO A 82 -2.14 -34.35 -13.53
CA PRO A 82 -3.44 -33.68 -13.61
C PRO A 82 -3.45 -32.33 -12.85
N PRO A 83 -4.43 -31.42 -13.07
CA PRO A 83 -4.66 -30.26 -12.20
C PRO A 83 -4.85 -30.64 -10.73
N GLY A 84 -4.51 -29.75 -9.81
CA GLY A 84 -4.63 -29.98 -8.37
C GLY A 84 -3.48 -30.80 -7.78
N THR A 85 -2.43 -31.06 -8.56
CA THR A 85 -1.32 -31.91 -8.14
C THR A 85 -0.46 -31.18 -7.11
N THR A 86 -0.01 -31.90 -6.10
CA THR A 86 1.01 -31.40 -5.17
C THR A 86 2.38 -31.88 -5.63
N PHE A 87 3.27 -30.94 -5.92
CA PHE A 87 4.67 -31.16 -6.24
C PHE A 87 5.53 -30.88 -5.01
N TRP A 88 6.30 -31.87 -4.57
CA TRP A 88 7.27 -31.72 -3.50
C TRP A 88 8.68 -31.66 -4.08
N LEU A 89 9.33 -30.52 -3.94
CA LEU A 89 10.67 -30.26 -4.46
C LEU A 89 11.69 -30.73 -3.43
N ARG A 90 12.45 -31.79 -3.76
CA ARG A 90 13.49 -32.34 -2.87
C ARG A 90 14.53 -31.29 -2.50
N PRO A 91 15.27 -31.46 -1.38
CA PRO A 91 16.38 -30.57 -1.03
C PRO A 91 17.37 -30.42 -2.19
N GLY A 92 17.77 -29.18 -2.49
CA GLY A 92 18.72 -28.88 -3.57
C GLY A 92 18.21 -27.85 -4.58
N THR A 93 19.04 -27.60 -5.60
CA THR A 93 18.78 -26.58 -6.63
C THR A 93 18.11 -27.19 -7.86
N HIS A 94 16.83 -26.92 -8.01
CA HIS A 94 16.02 -27.23 -9.18
C HIS A 94 16.25 -26.17 -10.27
N ARG A 95 16.34 -26.63 -11.52
CA ARG A 95 16.64 -25.78 -12.68
C ARG A 95 15.63 -26.07 -13.78
N LEU A 96 15.23 -25.02 -14.47
CA LEU A 96 14.50 -25.13 -15.73
C LEU A 96 15.49 -25.34 -16.88
N ASP A 97 14.98 -25.71 -18.05
CA ASP A 97 15.78 -25.75 -19.27
C ASP A 97 16.49 -24.39 -19.48
N PRO A 98 17.72 -24.37 -20.02
CA PRO A 98 18.51 -23.15 -20.20
C PRO A 98 18.01 -22.30 -21.38
N ASP A 99 16.69 -22.09 -21.45
CA ASP A 99 15.99 -21.30 -22.44
C ASP A 99 15.31 -20.10 -21.77
N ARG A 100 15.20 -18.99 -22.50
CA ARG A 100 14.61 -17.74 -21.99
C ARG A 100 13.16 -17.93 -21.54
N TYR A 101 12.39 -18.72 -22.27
CA TYR A 101 10.96 -18.91 -22.11
C TYR A 101 10.60 -20.20 -21.36
N ALA A 102 11.59 -21.02 -20.99
CA ALA A 102 11.37 -22.14 -20.10
C ALA A 102 10.93 -21.62 -18.71
N GLN A 103 9.82 -22.17 -18.22
CA GLN A 103 9.08 -21.72 -17.05
C GLN A 103 8.16 -22.85 -16.56
N VAL A 104 7.68 -22.76 -15.32
CA VAL A 104 6.60 -23.62 -14.84
C VAL A 104 5.26 -22.99 -15.23
N VAL A 105 4.41 -23.76 -15.90
CA VAL A 105 3.03 -23.35 -16.24
C VAL A 105 2.07 -24.20 -15.40
N PRO A 106 1.61 -23.72 -14.23
CA PRO A 106 0.74 -24.48 -13.35
C PRO A 106 -0.64 -24.72 -13.96
N LYS A 107 -1.35 -25.71 -13.41
CA LYS A 107 -2.77 -25.92 -13.61
C LYS A 107 -3.54 -25.59 -12.35
N GLN A 108 -4.83 -25.29 -12.51
CA GLN A 108 -5.68 -24.84 -11.41
C GLN A 108 -5.54 -25.73 -10.17
N GLY A 109 -5.28 -25.10 -9.02
CA GLY A 109 -5.15 -25.78 -7.74
C GLY A 109 -3.82 -26.52 -7.50
N ASP A 110 -2.85 -26.44 -8.41
CA ASP A 110 -1.53 -27.05 -8.21
C ASP A 110 -0.82 -26.43 -6.99
N ARG A 111 0.00 -27.24 -6.32
CA ARG A 111 0.71 -26.87 -5.11
C ARG A 111 2.19 -27.19 -5.24
N TYR A 112 3.05 -26.21 -5.02
CA TYR A 112 4.50 -26.33 -5.08
C TYR A 112 5.08 -26.17 -3.68
N LEU A 113 5.68 -27.23 -3.16
CA LEU A 113 6.15 -27.31 -1.79
C LEU A 113 7.65 -27.61 -1.77
N GLY A 114 8.45 -26.66 -1.30
CA GLY A 114 9.88 -26.87 -1.10
C GLY A 114 10.17 -27.72 0.14
N ALA A 115 11.02 -28.73 0.02
CA ALA A 115 11.70 -29.31 1.16
C ALA A 115 12.69 -28.29 1.79
N PRO A 116 13.19 -28.52 3.01
CA PRO A 116 14.28 -27.70 3.55
C PRO A 116 15.45 -27.57 2.56
N GLY A 117 15.79 -26.34 2.19
CA GLY A 117 16.87 -26.06 1.23
C GLY A 117 16.49 -26.24 -0.25
N ALA A 118 15.21 -26.39 -0.59
CA ALA A 118 14.78 -26.39 -1.99
C ALA A 118 14.89 -24.98 -2.60
N VAL A 119 15.58 -24.90 -3.75
CA VAL A 119 15.78 -23.67 -4.52
C VAL A 119 15.35 -23.90 -5.96
N LEU A 120 14.52 -23.02 -6.51
CA LEU A 120 14.28 -22.90 -7.95
C LEU A 120 15.14 -21.75 -8.48
N ASP A 121 16.15 -22.08 -9.29
CA ASP A 121 17.17 -21.14 -9.76
C ASP A 121 17.11 -20.93 -11.27
N GLY A 122 16.79 -19.71 -11.69
CA GLY A 122 16.71 -19.30 -13.09
C GLY A 122 18.06 -19.08 -13.77
N ARG A 123 19.19 -19.10 -13.03
CA ARG A 123 20.58 -18.96 -13.53
C ARG A 123 20.83 -17.74 -14.42
N LYS A 124 20.01 -16.70 -14.28
CA LYS A 124 19.96 -15.54 -15.17
C LYS A 124 19.69 -15.90 -16.64
N LYS A 125 18.99 -17.02 -16.88
CA LYS A 125 18.58 -17.51 -18.20
C LYS A 125 17.08 -17.39 -18.40
N ASN A 126 16.30 -17.86 -17.42
CA ASN A 126 14.84 -17.89 -17.49
C ASN A 126 14.24 -16.55 -17.06
N GLN A 127 13.21 -16.08 -17.76
CA GLN A 127 12.52 -14.85 -17.38
C GLN A 127 11.64 -15.05 -16.15
N TYR A 128 10.85 -16.13 -16.12
CA TYR A 128 9.84 -16.36 -15.09
C TYR A 128 10.00 -17.73 -14.45
N ALA A 129 9.68 -17.81 -13.17
CA ALA A 129 9.62 -19.08 -12.44
C ALA A 129 8.26 -19.74 -12.67
N PHE A 130 7.18 -18.98 -12.47
CA PHE A 130 5.80 -19.45 -12.61
C PHE A 130 4.97 -18.43 -13.38
N SER A 131 4.28 -18.91 -14.42
CA SER A 131 3.42 -18.11 -15.30
C SER A 131 2.14 -18.86 -15.67
N GLY A 132 1.30 -18.22 -16.49
CA GLY A 132 0.00 -18.70 -16.89
C GLY A 132 -1.11 -18.17 -15.99
N THR A 133 -2.34 -18.29 -16.49
CA THR A 133 -3.55 -17.71 -15.88
C THR A 133 -4.28 -18.67 -14.93
N ALA A 134 -3.64 -19.79 -14.57
CA ALA A 134 -4.23 -20.80 -13.69
C ALA A 134 -4.47 -20.22 -12.28
N ARG A 135 -5.66 -20.48 -11.74
CA ARG A 135 -6.10 -19.93 -10.45
C ARG A 135 -5.76 -20.85 -9.29
N ASP A 136 -5.80 -20.28 -8.08
CA ASP A 136 -5.76 -21.02 -6.81
C ASP A 136 -4.49 -21.85 -6.61
N ILE A 137 -3.36 -21.38 -7.14
CA ILE A 137 -2.05 -22.04 -7.01
C ILE A 137 -1.44 -21.77 -5.64
N THR A 138 -0.77 -22.76 -5.06
CA THR A 138 0.00 -22.58 -3.82
C THR A 138 1.49 -22.71 -4.07
N VAL A 139 2.30 -21.76 -3.59
CA VAL A 139 3.76 -21.86 -3.55
C VAL A 139 4.20 -21.67 -2.10
N ARG A 140 4.89 -22.68 -1.54
CA ARG A 140 5.31 -22.70 -0.13
C ARG A 140 6.72 -23.22 0.09
N HIS A 141 7.42 -22.63 1.06
CA HIS A 141 8.74 -23.08 1.55
C HIS A 141 9.81 -23.20 0.46
N LEU A 142 9.69 -22.41 -0.60
CA LEU A 142 10.58 -22.45 -1.75
C LEU A 142 11.44 -21.19 -1.79
N THR A 143 12.71 -21.32 -2.17
CA THR A 143 13.49 -20.16 -2.62
C THR A 143 13.40 -20.05 -4.13
N VAL A 144 13.00 -18.89 -4.66
CA VAL A 144 12.97 -18.57 -6.09
C VAL A 144 13.98 -17.46 -6.35
N GLN A 145 14.96 -17.71 -7.21
CA GLN A 145 16.06 -16.76 -7.39
C GLN A 145 16.67 -16.74 -8.79
N ASN A 146 17.39 -15.64 -9.06
CA ASN A 146 18.21 -15.43 -10.26
C ASN A 146 17.44 -15.53 -11.57
N PHE A 147 16.15 -15.21 -11.58
CA PHE A 147 15.40 -15.01 -12.82
C PHE A 147 15.67 -13.62 -13.41
N VAL A 148 15.38 -13.45 -14.70
CA VAL A 148 15.63 -12.23 -15.49
C VAL A 148 14.35 -11.71 -16.13
N ALA A 149 13.29 -11.52 -15.32
CA ALA A 149 12.08 -10.88 -15.79
C ALA A 149 12.40 -9.48 -16.38
N PRO A 150 11.79 -9.11 -17.52
CA PRO A 150 11.86 -7.76 -18.07
C PRO A 150 11.40 -6.67 -17.09
N HIS A 151 11.62 -5.43 -17.50
CA HIS A 151 11.04 -4.26 -16.86
C HIS A 151 9.50 -4.36 -16.86
N ASP A 152 8.87 -3.96 -15.75
CA ASP A 152 7.41 -4.00 -15.49
C ASP A 152 6.79 -5.40 -15.39
N GLU A 153 7.61 -6.45 -15.32
CA GLU A 153 7.15 -7.83 -15.22
C GLU A 153 7.66 -8.51 -13.95
N GLY A 154 6.92 -9.52 -13.48
CA GLY A 154 7.24 -10.28 -12.27
C GLY A 154 7.64 -11.73 -12.52
N VAL A 155 8.46 -12.28 -11.63
CA VAL A 155 9.02 -13.65 -11.74
C VAL A 155 8.05 -14.74 -11.30
N VAL A 156 7.32 -14.51 -10.21
CA VAL A 156 6.33 -15.45 -9.66
C VAL A 156 4.93 -14.89 -9.90
N ASN A 157 4.03 -15.76 -10.38
CA ASN A 157 2.69 -15.39 -10.82
C ASN A 157 2.71 -14.30 -11.90
N HIS A 158 3.54 -14.46 -12.93
CA HIS A 158 3.79 -13.45 -13.97
C HIS A 158 2.50 -12.78 -14.50
N ASP A 159 1.44 -13.56 -14.75
CA ASP A 159 0.19 -13.11 -15.35
C ASP A 159 -0.86 -12.59 -14.33
N SER A 160 -0.46 -12.34 -13.08
CA SER A 160 -1.35 -11.88 -11.99
C SER A 160 -2.61 -12.73 -11.86
N ALA A 161 -2.45 -14.06 -11.92
CA ALA A 161 -3.56 -14.98 -11.82
C ALA A 161 -4.18 -14.95 -10.40
N ASP A 162 -5.48 -15.18 -10.34
CA ASP A 162 -6.26 -15.01 -9.11
C ASP A 162 -6.05 -16.15 -8.11
N GLY A 163 -6.20 -15.82 -6.82
CA GLY A 163 -6.39 -16.79 -5.74
C GLY A 163 -5.11 -17.48 -5.28
N TRP A 164 -3.95 -17.04 -5.77
CA TRP A 164 -2.68 -17.65 -5.39
C TRP A 164 -2.40 -17.49 -3.90
N VAL A 165 -1.76 -18.49 -3.31
CA VAL A 165 -1.21 -18.45 -1.96
C VAL A 165 0.29 -18.60 -2.06
N ILE A 166 1.03 -17.53 -1.80
CA ILE A 166 2.49 -17.53 -1.74
C ILE A 166 2.86 -17.31 -0.29
N GLU A 167 3.43 -18.33 0.34
CA GLU A 167 3.64 -18.33 1.79
C GLU A 167 4.96 -18.99 2.20
N HIS A 168 5.65 -18.46 3.21
CA HIS A 168 6.96 -18.98 3.64
C HIS A 168 7.99 -19.13 2.50
N THR A 169 7.88 -18.30 1.48
CA THR A 169 8.70 -18.36 0.27
C THR A 169 9.74 -17.23 0.31
N THR A 170 10.94 -17.51 -0.19
CA THR A 170 11.97 -16.50 -0.40
C THR A 170 12.07 -16.20 -1.89
N VAL A 171 11.74 -14.98 -2.30
CA VAL A 171 11.82 -14.51 -3.69
C VAL A 171 12.89 -13.44 -3.77
N GLN A 172 14.03 -13.77 -4.36
CA GLN A 172 15.22 -12.95 -4.21
C GLN A 172 16.14 -12.85 -5.42
N ARG A 173 16.86 -11.72 -5.53
CA ARG A 173 17.91 -11.50 -6.53
C ARG A 173 17.43 -11.74 -7.97
N ASN A 174 16.19 -11.39 -8.24
CA ASN A 174 15.62 -11.46 -9.58
C ASN A 174 15.72 -10.09 -10.27
N SER A 175 15.72 -10.07 -11.61
CA SER A 175 15.35 -8.84 -12.34
C SER A 175 13.82 -8.66 -12.30
N GLY A 176 13.34 -7.45 -12.63
CA GLY A 176 11.90 -7.15 -12.56
C GLY A 176 11.34 -7.19 -11.13
N ALA A 177 10.02 -7.35 -11.01
CA ALA A 177 9.37 -7.56 -9.73
C ALA A 177 9.60 -9.00 -9.23
N GLY A 178 9.71 -9.18 -7.90
CA GLY A 178 9.81 -10.51 -7.30
C GLY A 178 8.58 -11.36 -7.61
N LEU A 179 7.39 -10.82 -7.39
CA LEU A 179 6.14 -11.49 -7.73
C LEU A 179 5.08 -10.48 -8.19
N MET A 180 4.12 -10.95 -8.98
CA MET A 180 2.89 -10.22 -9.25
C MET A 180 1.74 -10.72 -8.37
N ALA A 181 0.72 -9.88 -8.19
CA ALA A 181 -0.47 -10.25 -7.44
C ALA A 181 -1.76 -10.10 -8.24
N GLY A 182 -2.55 -11.18 -8.29
CA GLY A 182 -3.93 -11.19 -8.79
C GLY A 182 -4.97 -10.97 -7.71
N ALA A 183 -6.25 -11.06 -8.07
CA ALA A 183 -7.34 -10.90 -7.11
C ALA A 183 -7.36 -12.08 -6.12
N ARG A 184 -7.72 -11.82 -4.86
CA ARG A 184 -7.79 -12.79 -3.75
C ARG A 184 -6.47 -13.46 -3.40
N GLN A 185 -5.35 -12.95 -3.92
CA GLN A 185 -4.03 -13.48 -3.63
C GLN A 185 -3.65 -13.25 -2.15
N ARG A 186 -2.93 -14.21 -1.57
CA ARG A 186 -2.41 -14.14 -0.21
C ARG A 186 -0.89 -14.25 -0.26
N VAL A 187 -0.21 -13.19 0.15
CA VAL A 187 1.24 -13.11 0.25
C VAL A 187 1.60 -13.03 1.72
N ARG A 188 2.05 -14.15 2.30
CA ARG A 188 2.19 -14.32 3.75
C ARG A 188 3.56 -14.81 4.18
N ALA A 189 4.13 -14.21 5.22
CA ALA A 189 5.35 -14.72 5.84
C ALA A 189 6.48 -15.02 4.85
N ASN A 190 6.61 -14.18 3.81
CA ASN A 190 7.63 -14.32 2.77
C ASN A 190 8.81 -13.38 3.00
N CYS A 191 9.93 -13.71 2.37
CA CYS A 191 11.07 -12.82 2.19
C CYS A 191 11.11 -12.36 0.73
N LEU A 192 10.86 -11.08 0.47
CA LEU A 192 10.88 -10.45 -0.86
C LEU A 192 12.06 -9.50 -0.93
N ARG A 193 13.21 -10.01 -1.40
CA ARG A 193 14.51 -9.38 -1.15
C ARG A 193 15.36 -9.15 -2.39
N ASP A 194 15.96 -7.98 -2.50
CA ASP A 194 16.98 -7.67 -3.51
C ASP A 194 16.48 -7.94 -4.95
N ASN A 195 15.19 -7.69 -5.24
CA ASN A 195 14.66 -7.80 -6.60
C ASN A 195 14.87 -6.49 -7.38
N GLY A 196 14.92 -6.62 -8.71
CA GLY A 196 15.36 -5.56 -9.61
C GLY A 196 14.45 -4.33 -9.64
N GLN A 197 13.16 -4.48 -9.36
CA GLN A 197 12.17 -3.41 -9.46
C GLN A 197 11.32 -3.28 -8.18
N TYR A 198 10.43 -4.25 -7.94
CA TYR A 198 9.61 -4.35 -6.74
C TYR A 198 9.82 -5.68 -6.02
N GLY A 199 9.53 -5.73 -4.72
CA GLY A 199 9.27 -7.01 -4.05
C GLY A 199 7.93 -7.62 -4.52
N LEU A 200 6.90 -6.78 -4.63
CA LEU A 200 5.54 -7.16 -5.05
C LEU A 200 4.93 -6.10 -5.97
N ASN A 201 4.29 -6.52 -7.07
CA ASN A 201 3.49 -5.64 -7.92
C ASN A 201 2.06 -6.19 -8.09
N ALA A 202 1.06 -5.48 -7.58
CA ALA A 202 -0.35 -5.84 -7.72
C ALA A 202 -0.97 -5.03 -8.86
N TYR A 203 -0.93 -5.60 -10.05
CA TYR A 203 -1.43 -5.01 -11.29
C TYR A 203 -1.98 -6.09 -12.22
N LYS A 204 -3.05 -5.79 -12.97
CA LYS A 204 -3.62 -6.69 -13.97
C LYS A 204 -4.32 -5.90 -15.07
N ASP A 205 -4.10 -6.29 -16.33
CA ASP A 205 -4.64 -5.57 -17.50
C ASP A 205 -6.17 -5.67 -17.65
N ASP A 206 -6.78 -6.74 -17.13
CA ASP A 206 -8.20 -7.07 -17.37
C ASP A 206 -9.17 -6.54 -16.31
N GLY A 207 -8.71 -5.65 -15.40
CA GLY A 207 -9.58 -4.94 -14.47
C GLY A 207 -9.04 -4.86 -13.03
N PRO A 208 -9.87 -4.33 -12.10
CA PRO A 208 -9.45 -4.09 -10.74
C PRO A 208 -9.18 -5.39 -9.98
N LEU A 209 -8.21 -5.35 -9.07
CA LEU A 209 -7.95 -6.44 -8.14
C LEU A 209 -8.85 -6.30 -6.91
N SER A 210 -9.14 -7.39 -6.22
CA SER A 210 -9.87 -7.33 -4.96
C SER A 210 -9.45 -8.38 -3.96
N GLY A 211 -9.59 -8.08 -2.67
CA GLY A 211 -9.35 -9.01 -1.58
C GLY A 211 -7.89 -9.47 -1.44
N LEU A 212 -6.94 -8.57 -1.66
CA LEU A 212 -5.52 -8.86 -1.54
C LEU A 212 -5.09 -8.90 -0.06
N VAL A 213 -4.27 -9.87 0.32
CA VAL A 213 -3.68 -9.94 1.66
C VAL A 213 -2.16 -9.95 1.55
N VAL A 214 -1.50 -8.97 2.17
CA VAL A 214 -0.05 -8.87 2.31
C VAL A 214 0.27 -8.84 3.81
N GLU A 215 0.67 -9.98 4.36
CA GLU A 215 0.76 -10.16 5.81
C GLU A 215 2.08 -10.79 6.27
N GLY A 216 2.71 -10.16 7.27
CA GLY A 216 3.87 -10.76 7.94
C GLY A 216 5.09 -10.97 7.05
N ASN A 217 5.21 -10.25 5.93
CA ASN A 217 6.35 -10.38 5.02
C ASN A 217 7.51 -9.47 5.43
N GLU A 218 8.72 -9.86 5.06
CA GLU A 218 9.90 -8.98 5.00
C GLU A 218 10.10 -8.55 3.54
N ILE A 219 10.04 -7.24 3.26
CA ILE A 219 10.17 -6.65 1.92
C ILE A 219 11.36 -5.70 1.95
N VAL A 220 12.49 -6.13 1.41
CA VAL A 220 13.78 -5.50 1.71
C VAL A 220 14.72 -5.36 0.51
N GLY A 221 15.43 -4.22 0.42
CA GLY A 221 16.53 -4.06 -0.54
C GLY A 221 16.11 -4.08 -2.00
N ASN A 222 14.82 -3.94 -2.30
CA ASN A 222 14.33 -3.98 -3.68
C ASN A 222 14.72 -2.71 -4.45
N ASN A 223 14.52 -2.76 -5.77
CA ASN A 223 15.08 -1.84 -6.76
C ASN A 223 16.61 -1.96 -6.92
N THR A 224 17.12 -3.19 -7.00
CA THR A 224 18.54 -3.41 -7.33
C THR A 224 18.86 -3.08 -8.80
N GLY A 225 17.82 -2.98 -9.65
CA GLY A 225 17.92 -2.58 -11.04
C GLY A 225 18.15 -1.09 -11.24
N ASP A 226 17.88 -0.27 -10.22
CA ASP A 226 18.12 1.18 -10.22
C ASP A 226 17.38 1.89 -11.36
N TRP A 227 16.10 1.54 -11.54
CA TRP A 227 15.33 1.98 -12.71
C TRP A 227 15.02 3.48 -12.70
N GLU A 228 14.83 4.09 -11.54
CA GLU A 228 14.59 5.54 -11.42
C GLU A 228 15.78 6.36 -11.96
N ARG A 229 17.01 5.86 -11.88
CA ARG A 229 18.17 6.49 -12.51
C ARG A 229 18.30 6.15 -13.98
N ARG A 230 17.87 4.95 -14.41
CA ARG A 230 17.99 4.49 -15.79
C ARG A 230 16.91 5.06 -16.72
N LYS A 231 15.74 5.37 -16.17
CA LYS A 231 14.59 5.89 -16.90
C LYS A 231 14.01 7.06 -16.10
N GLU A 232 14.24 8.26 -16.60
CA GLU A 232 13.68 9.47 -16.00
C GLU A 232 12.15 9.36 -15.92
N GLY A 233 11.60 9.72 -14.77
CA GLY A 233 10.15 9.65 -14.52
C GLY A 233 9.59 8.23 -14.52
N CYS A 234 10.39 7.20 -14.22
CA CYS A 234 9.90 5.83 -14.21
C CYS A 234 8.72 5.67 -13.25
N GLY A 235 8.88 6.14 -12.00
CA GLY A 235 7.83 6.00 -10.98
C GLY A 235 7.40 4.54 -10.83
N CYS A 236 8.37 3.64 -10.93
CA CYS A 236 8.15 2.25 -11.27
C CYS A 236 8.93 1.31 -10.34
N THR A 237 9.37 1.77 -9.17
CA THR A 237 10.18 0.98 -8.24
C THR A 237 9.78 1.17 -6.78
N GLY A 238 10.21 0.24 -5.91
CA GLY A 238 10.00 0.33 -4.47
C GLY A 238 9.89 -1.03 -3.78
N GLY A 239 9.31 -1.05 -2.59
CA GLY A 239 8.99 -2.29 -1.88
C GLY A 239 7.80 -3.01 -2.51
N ALA A 240 6.64 -2.37 -2.54
CA ALA A 240 5.43 -2.91 -3.16
C ALA A 240 4.59 -1.83 -3.85
N LYS A 241 4.04 -2.17 -5.03
CA LYS A 241 3.08 -1.31 -5.77
C LYS A 241 1.70 -1.95 -5.89
N PHE A 242 0.66 -1.13 -5.82
CA PHE A 242 -0.74 -1.51 -5.97
C PHE A 242 -1.42 -0.60 -6.98
N TRP A 243 -2.10 -1.20 -7.96
CA TRP A 243 -2.83 -0.46 -8.98
C TRP A 243 -4.27 -0.95 -9.05
N SER A 244 -5.24 -0.04 -8.89
CA SER A 244 -6.67 -0.32 -8.99
C SER A 244 -7.12 -1.51 -8.11
N VAL A 245 -6.66 -1.53 -6.86
CA VAL A 245 -7.00 -2.59 -5.88
C VAL A 245 -8.17 -2.14 -5.00
N ASN A 246 -9.23 -2.93 -4.96
CA ASN A 246 -10.38 -2.73 -4.08
C ASN A 246 -10.43 -3.78 -2.97
N GLY A 247 -10.04 -3.38 -1.76
CA GLY A 247 -9.91 -4.26 -0.60
C GLY A 247 -8.51 -4.88 -0.54
N ALA A 248 -7.64 -4.29 0.28
CA ALA A 248 -6.32 -4.83 0.58
C ALA A 248 -6.03 -4.77 2.08
N ASP A 249 -5.59 -5.88 2.66
CA ASP A 249 -5.10 -5.93 4.03
C ASP A 249 -3.58 -6.08 4.02
N VAL A 250 -2.88 -4.97 4.31
CA VAL A 250 -1.42 -4.88 4.42
C VAL A 250 -1.07 -4.78 5.90
N ARG A 251 -0.70 -5.90 6.54
CA ARG A 251 -0.53 -5.94 8.00
C ARG A 251 0.67 -6.72 8.51
N GLY A 252 1.30 -6.21 9.56
CA GLY A 252 2.40 -6.90 10.24
C GLY A 252 3.65 -7.10 9.39
N ASN A 253 3.82 -6.38 8.29
CA ASN A 253 4.99 -6.50 7.42
C ASN A 253 6.16 -5.65 7.95
N TRP A 254 7.38 -6.05 7.58
CA TRP A 254 8.58 -5.25 7.72
C TRP A 254 9.04 -4.82 6.33
N VAL A 255 8.93 -3.52 6.02
CA VAL A 255 9.23 -2.96 4.70
C VAL A 255 10.38 -1.97 4.85
N HIS A 256 11.58 -2.37 4.42
CA HIS A 256 12.78 -1.60 4.78
C HIS A 256 13.92 -1.65 3.79
N ASP A 257 14.80 -0.66 3.84
CA ASP A 257 16.01 -0.55 3.00
C ASP A 257 15.73 -0.69 1.49
N ASN A 258 14.49 -0.43 1.04
CA ASN A 258 14.17 -0.43 -0.38
C ASN A 258 14.71 0.87 -1.00
N ARG A 259 15.30 0.76 -2.19
CA ARG A 259 15.88 1.91 -2.91
C ARG A 259 14.79 2.67 -3.65
N GLY A 260 13.87 3.26 -2.90
CA GLY A 260 12.72 4.01 -3.39
C GLY A 260 11.61 4.01 -2.34
N THR A 261 10.36 4.11 -2.79
CA THR A 261 9.18 4.11 -1.91
C THR A 261 8.98 2.73 -1.25
N GLY A 262 8.56 2.71 0.02
CA GLY A 262 8.20 1.47 0.72
C GLY A 262 6.94 0.83 0.14
N LEU A 263 5.79 1.48 0.31
CA LEU A 263 4.49 1.05 -0.23
C LEU A 263 3.92 2.15 -1.14
N TRP A 264 3.48 1.79 -2.34
CA TRP A 264 2.88 2.73 -3.30
C TRP A 264 1.54 2.20 -3.82
N ALA A 265 0.44 2.83 -3.40
CA ALA A 265 -0.87 2.62 -4.01
C ALA A 265 -1.11 3.73 -5.03
N ASP A 266 -1.19 3.36 -6.30
CA ASP A 266 -1.32 4.26 -7.43
C ASP A 266 -2.62 3.97 -8.17
N THR A 267 -3.49 4.98 -8.28
CA THR A 267 -4.70 4.95 -9.10
C THR A 267 -5.82 4.03 -8.60
N ASN A 268 -6.96 4.64 -8.25
CA ASN A 268 -8.24 3.98 -7.95
C ASN A 268 -8.18 2.86 -6.89
N ASN A 269 -7.20 2.90 -5.98
CA ASN A 269 -7.17 1.99 -4.85
C ASN A 269 -8.25 2.38 -3.84
N ASN A 270 -8.90 1.40 -3.23
CA ASN A 270 -9.98 1.63 -2.26
C ASN A 270 -10.03 0.51 -1.22
N ASP A 271 -10.57 0.82 -0.05
CA ASP A 271 -10.79 -0.13 1.04
C ASP A 271 -9.50 -0.77 1.59
N PHE A 272 -8.45 0.04 1.79
CA PHE A 272 -7.17 -0.45 2.33
C PHE A 272 -7.17 -0.50 3.87
N ARG A 273 -6.60 -1.57 4.46
CA ARG A 273 -6.01 -1.57 5.81
C ARG A 273 -4.51 -1.57 5.66
N ILE A 274 -3.85 -0.61 6.30
CA ILE A 274 -2.40 -0.61 6.49
C ILE A 274 -2.16 -0.54 7.98
N GLU A 275 -1.87 -1.67 8.63
CA GLU A 275 -1.75 -1.70 10.09
C GLU A 275 -0.66 -2.58 10.66
N ASP A 276 -0.17 -2.21 11.84
CA ASP A 276 0.79 -2.99 12.62
C ASP A 276 2.09 -3.31 11.85
N ASN A 277 2.40 -2.56 10.79
CA ASN A 277 3.62 -2.69 9.98
C ASN A 277 4.78 -1.89 10.58
N VAL A 278 6.00 -2.29 10.24
CA VAL A 278 7.21 -1.48 10.42
C VAL A 278 7.73 -1.07 9.05
N LEU A 279 7.72 0.24 8.78
CA LEU A 279 8.24 0.82 7.54
C LEU A 279 9.45 1.66 7.88
N GLU A 280 10.64 1.29 7.41
CA GLU A 280 11.85 1.99 7.82
C GLU A 280 12.98 2.05 6.81
N ALA A 281 13.77 3.11 6.86
CA ALA A 281 14.99 3.23 6.06
C ALA A 281 14.78 3.02 4.54
N ASN A 282 13.58 3.25 4.03
CA ASN A 282 13.36 3.30 2.59
C ASN A 282 13.91 4.64 2.07
N ASP A 283 14.60 4.62 0.92
CA ASP A 283 15.26 5.80 0.36
C ASP A 283 14.25 6.93 0.07
N GLY A 284 13.02 6.56 -0.30
CA GLY A 284 11.88 7.45 -0.53
C GLY A 284 10.81 7.38 0.57
N ALA A 285 9.60 7.82 0.23
CA ALA A 285 8.45 7.80 1.14
C ALA A 285 8.17 6.39 1.71
N ALA A 286 7.71 6.32 2.94
CA ALA A 286 7.24 5.06 3.52
C ALA A 286 5.96 4.59 2.83
N LEU A 287 5.04 5.53 2.56
CA LEU A 287 3.77 5.28 1.92
C LEU A 287 3.44 6.41 0.95
N ILE A 288 3.17 6.05 -0.31
CA ILE A 288 2.49 6.90 -1.28
C ILE A 288 1.09 6.32 -1.53
N TYR A 289 0.07 7.15 -1.42
CA TYR A 289 -1.31 6.82 -1.72
C TYR A 289 -1.85 7.87 -2.69
N GLU A 290 -1.98 7.49 -3.96
CA GLU A 290 -2.14 8.39 -5.08
C GLU A 290 -3.42 8.10 -5.85
N THR A 291 -4.18 9.17 -6.18
CA THR A 291 -5.46 9.12 -6.91
C THR A 291 -6.39 8.00 -6.45
N SER A 292 -6.53 7.86 -5.14
CA SER A 292 -7.15 6.71 -4.47
C SER A 292 -8.18 7.15 -3.41
N TYR A 293 -8.83 6.20 -2.76
CA TYR A 293 -10.03 6.40 -1.95
C TYR A 293 -9.84 5.99 -0.49
N ASN A 294 -10.83 5.30 0.07
CA ASN A 294 -10.96 5.07 1.49
C ASN A 294 -9.87 4.12 2.02
N ALA A 295 -9.24 4.48 3.14
CA ALA A 295 -8.16 3.70 3.74
C ALA A 295 -8.11 3.89 5.26
N VAL A 296 -7.66 2.85 5.97
CA VAL A 296 -7.34 2.91 7.40
C VAL A 296 -5.86 2.60 7.59
N ILE A 297 -5.09 3.58 8.03
CA ILE A 297 -3.64 3.53 8.24
C ILE A 297 -3.38 3.68 9.73
N ARG A 298 -3.14 2.58 10.46
CA ARG A 298 -3.09 2.62 11.93
C ARG A 298 -2.06 1.73 12.58
N ARG A 299 -1.57 2.14 13.75
CA ARG A 299 -0.64 1.33 14.57
C ARG A 299 0.64 0.90 13.85
N ASN A 300 1.05 1.65 12.82
CA ASN A 300 2.33 1.40 12.16
C ASN A 300 3.47 2.11 12.91
N THR A 301 4.66 1.52 12.83
CA THR A 301 5.92 2.20 13.19
C THR A 301 6.62 2.62 11.91
N ILE A 302 6.76 3.92 11.70
CA ILE A 302 7.29 4.51 10.48
C ILE A 302 8.50 5.35 10.86
N ARG A 303 9.72 4.93 10.49
CA ARG A 303 10.93 5.61 10.97
C ARG A 303 12.06 5.67 9.95
N ARG A 304 12.82 6.77 9.97
CA ARG A 304 14.02 6.95 9.12
C ARG A 304 13.79 6.79 7.61
N ASN A 305 12.58 7.02 7.12
CA ASN A 305 12.28 6.97 5.70
C ASN A 305 12.55 8.33 5.04
N ASN A 306 12.69 8.28 3.72
CA ASN A 306 12.76 9.42 2.83
C ASN A 306 13.98 10.33 3.03
N TRP A 307 15.03 9.81 3.68
CA TRP A 307 16.26 10.57 3.92
C TRP A 307 17.05 10.84 2.64
N VAL A 308 17.00 9.92 1.67
CA VAL A 308 17.77 10.03 0.44
C VAL A 308 17.07 10.97 -0.54
N GLU A 309 15.81 10.69 -0.87
CA GLU A 309 15.05 11.54 -1.79
C GLU A 309 14.80 12.93 -1.20
N GLY A 310 14.32 13.01 0.04
CA GLY A 310 14.04 14.28 0.70
C GLY A 310 15.26 15.20 0.76
N ARG A 311 16.44 14.68 1.13
CA ARG A 311 17.70 15.43 1.12
C ARG A 311 18.07 15.91 -0.27
N ARG A 312 18.03 15.01 -1.25
CA ARG A 312 18.37 15.33 -2.65
C ARG A 312 17.54 16.49 -3.20
N TYR A 313 16.25 16.55 -2.89
CA TYR A 313 15.40 17.65 -3.35
C TYR A 313 15.63 18.94 -2.55
N ALA A 314 15.77 18.84 -1.22
CA ALA A 314 16.07 19.99 -0.38
C ALA A 314 17.37 20.71 -0.79
N GLU A 315 18.44 19.95 -1.08
CA GLU A 315 19.74 20.45 -1.55
C GLU A 315 19.67 21.14 -2.92
N ARG A 316 18.67 20.81 -3.74
CA ARG A 316 18.40 21.48 -5.04
C ARG A 316 17.58 22.76 -4.89
N GLY A 317 17.28 23.16 -3.66
CA GLY A 317 16.45 24.32 -3.39
C GLY A 317 14.94 24.06 -3.53
N ASP A 318 14.52 22.83 -3.85
CA ASP A 318 13.09 22.48 -3.93
C ASP A 318 12.43 22.72 -2.57
N ASN A 319 11.31 23.42 -2.58
CA ASN A 319 10.58 23.80 -1.38
C ASN A 319 9.33 22.94 -1.16
N PHE A 320 9.09 21.93 -1.99
CA PHE A 320 7.99 20.99 -1.79
C PHE A 320 8.19 20.19 -0.48
N PRO A 321 7.12 19.96 0.32
CA PRO A 321 7.19 19.17 1.55
C PRO A 321 7.23 17.67 1.23
N PHE A 322 8.42 17.16 0.89
CA PHE A 322 8.65 15.75 0.56
C PHE A 322 8.32 14.82 1.72
N ALA A 323 7.17 14.16 1.61
CA ALA A 323 6.53 13.47 2.72
C ALA A 323 7.12 12.08 3.00
N THR A 324 6.94 11.62 4.23
CA THR A 324 7.08 10.21 4.57
C THR A 324 5.81 9.43 4.28
N VAL A 325 4.66 10.04 4.56
CA VAL A 325 3.34 9.56 4.14
C VAL A 325 2.77 10.62 3.21
N TYR A 326 2.66 10.27 1.94
CA TYR A 326 2.21 11.16 0.89
C TYR A 326 0.83 10.74 0.40
N LEU A 327 -0.19 11.54 0.65
CA LEU A 327 -1.51 11.37 0.05
C LEU A 327 -1.67 12.38 -1.09
N SER A 328 -1.76 11.87 -2.30
CA SER A 328 -1.79 12.64 -3.55
C SER A 328 -3.14 12.45 -4.20
N GLU A 329 -3.95 13.50 -4.29
CA GLU A 329 -5.32 13.47 -4.80
C GLU A 329 -6.13 12.29 -4.21
N SER A 330 -5.98 12.01 -2.92
CA SER A 330 -6.54 10.80 -2.33
C SER A 330 -7.35 11.12 -1.09
N GLY A 331 -8.58 10.60 -1.03
CA GLY A 331 -9.51 11.00 0.01
C GLY A 331 -10.70 10.09 0.19
N GLY A 332 -11.33 10.24 1.34
CA GLY A 332 -12.58 9.56 1.66
C GLY A 332 -13.68 9.89 0.65
N GLU A 333 -14.40 8.86 0.21
CA GLU A 333 -15.53 8.99 -0.71
C GLU A 333 -16.66 8.06 -0.25
N PRO A 334 -17.67 8.60 0.47
CA PRO A 334 -18.78 7.81 1.01
C PRO A 334 -19.61 7.09 -0.06
N ARG A 335 -19.57 7.55 -1.32
CA ARG A 335 -20.28 6.89 -2.44
C ARG A 335 -19.55 5.64 -2.96
N VAL A 336 -18.27 5.48 -2.62
CA VAL A 336 -17.47 4.29 -2.95
C VAL A 336 -17.47 3.37 -1.74
N LYS A 337 -18.04 2.17 -1.91
CA LYS A 337 -18.17 1.19 -0.82
C LYS A 337 -16.79 0.78 -0.26
N ALA A 338 -16.61 0.97 1.04
CA ALA A 338 -15.42 0.54 1.79
C ALA A 338 -15.76 0.34 3.28
N ARG A 339 -14.79 -0.11 4.06
CA ARG A 339 -14.85 -0.28 5.53
C ARG A 339 -14.97 1.04 6.30
N THR A 340 -14.64 2.15 5.64
CA THR A 340 -14.69 3.53 6.14
C THR A 340 -15.04 4.44 4.97
N ASP A 341 -15.51 5.65 5.24
CA ASP A 341 -15.82 6.69 4.25
C ASP A 341 -14.79 7.84 4.26
N LYS A 342 -13.64 7.59 4.90
CA LYS A 342 -12.52 8.50 5.12
C LYS A 342 -11.18 7.85 4.71
N ILE A 343 -10.12 8.67 4.73
CA ILE A 343 -8.77 8.15 4.98
C ILE A 343 -8.45 8.42 6.45
N GLU A 344 -8.40 7.38 7.27
CA GLU A 344 -8.11 7.47 8.69
C GLU A 344 -6.63 7.15 8.94
N ILE A 345 -5.88 8.08 9.55
CA ILE A 345 -4.48 7.88 9.93
C ILE A 345 -4.37 8.06 11.44
N TYR A 346 -4.20 6.96 12.19
CA TYR A 346 -4.17 7.07 13.66
C TYR A 346 -3.33 6.06 14.41
N ARG A 347 -2.88 6.45 15.60
CA ARG A 347 -2.05 5.61 16.49
C ARG A 347 -0.79 5.10 15.82
N ASN A 348 -0.28 5.80 14.80
CA ASN A 348 1.02 5.51 14.21
C ASN A 348 2.11 6.23 15.02
N VAL A 349 3.32 5.66 15.02
CA VAL A 349 4.53 6.34 15.47
C VAL A 349 5.35 6.69 14.24
N LEU A 350 5.61 7.99 14.06
CA LEU A 350 6.45 8.52 12.99
C LEU A 350 7.70 9.12 13.63
N GLU A 351 8.85 8.48 13.45
CA GLU A 351 10.08 8.83 14.17
C GLU A 351 11.25 9.09 13.21
N ASN A 352 11.81 10.30 13.28
CA ASN A 352 13.04 10.69 12.57
C ASN A 352 12.99 10.37 11.07
N ASN A 353 11.83 10.56 10.44
CA ASN A 353 11.75 10.54 8.97
C ASN A 353 12.08 11.93 8.42
N TRP A 354 12.31 12.05 7.11
CA TRP A 354 12.61 13.35 6.51
C TRP A 354 11.44 14.34 6.61
N SER A 355 10.19 13.93 6.75
CA SER A 355 9.06 14.82 7.05
C SER A 355 7.90 13.96 7.54
N GLY A 356 6.77 14.57 7.87
CA GLY A 356 5.61 13.82 8.35
C GLY A 356 4.69 13.40 7.21
N ILE A 357 3.50 13.99 7.23
CA ILE A 357 2.39 13.70 6.32
C ILE A 357 2.15 14.91 5.42
N THR A 358 2.09 14.67 4.12
CA THR A 358 1.72 15.69 3.12
C THR A 358 0.44 15.25 2.42
N LEU A 359 -0.55 16.12 2.47
CA LEU A 359 -1.79 16.05 1.72
C LEU A 359 -1.68 17.00 0.53
N TRP A 360 -1.64 16.46 -0.69
CA TRP A 360 -1.46 17.22 -1.91
C TRP A 360 -2.57 16.98 -2.91
N GLU A 361 -2.94 18.00 -3.69
CA GLU A 361 -3.85 17.87 -4.82
C GLU A 361 -3.35 18.67 -6.02
N ASN A 362 -3.18 18.02 -7.17
CA ASN A 362 -2.85 18.73 -8.39
C ASN A 362 -4.08 19.38 -9.01
N ALA A 363 -4.05 20.70 -9.18
CA ALA A 363 -5.15 21.44 -9.78
C ALA A 363 -5.42 21.07 -11.25
N ASP A 364 -4.39 20.63 -11.97
CA ASP A 364 -4.42 20.31 -13.39
C ASP A 364 -4.67 18.81 -13.64
N ARG A 365 -4.58 17.95 -12.61
CA ARG A 365 -4.87 16.52 -12.71
C ARG A 365 -6.35 16.24 -12.46
N PHE A 366 -7.06 15.85 -13.50
CA PHE A 366 -8.46 15.42 -13.44
C PHE A 366 -8.78 14.54 -14.66
N CYS A 367 -9.92 13.85 -14.64
CA CYS A 367 -10.36 13.03 -15.75
C CYS A 367 -10.42 13.83 -17.04
N ASN A 368 -9.87 13.27 -18.12
CA ASN A 368 -9.79 13.92 -19.44
C ASN A 368 -8.90 15.20 -19.47
N SER A 369 -8.12 15.47 -18.42
CA SER A 369 -7.00 16.42 -18.49
C SER A 369 -5.79 15.77 -19.15
N PRO A 370 -5.06 16.48 -20.03
CA PRO A 370 -3.80 15.95 -20.57
C PRO A 370 -2.67 15.88 -19.51
N ALA A 371 -2.82 16.53 -18.36
CA ALA A 371 -1.92 16.38 -17.22
C ALA A 371 -2.21 15.11 -16.38
N ASN A 372 -3.22 14.31 -16.74
CA ASN A 372 -3.49 13.05 -16.06
C ASN A 372 -2.48 11.96 -16.48
N THR A 373 -1.56 11.65 -15.58
CA THR A 373 -0.53 10.61 -15.76
C THR A 373 -1.11 9.19 -15.70
N SER A 374 -2.28 9.00 -15.07
CA SER A 374 -3.06 7.76 -15.10
C SER A 374 -3.90 7.69 -16.38
N SER A 375 -3.22 7.68 -17.53
CA SER A 375 -3.85 7.80 -18.85
C SER A 375 -4.90 6.70 -19.08
N GLY A 376 -6.13 7.11 -19.43
CA GLY A 376 -7.26 6.20 -19.64
C GLY A 376 -8.13 5.97 -18.40
N ASP A 377 -7.58 6.21 -17.21
CA ASP A 377 -8.33 6.14 -15.95
C ASP A 377 -9.09 7.44 -15.65
N CYS A 378 -10.18 7.28 -14.91
CA CYS A 378 -10.94 8.34 -14.30
C CYS A 378 -11.40 7.87 -12.92
N THR A 379 -11.95 8.78 -12.13
CA THR A 379 -12.54 8.47 -10.83
C THR A 379 -13.55 7.31 -10.94
N LEU A 380 -13.75 6.59 -9.84
CA LEU A 380 -14.77 5.54 -9.73
C LEU A 380 -16.22 6.06 -9.89
N LEU A 381 -16.40 7.38 -9.97
CA LEU A 381 -17.71 8.04 -10.04
C LEU A 381 -18.14 8.40 -11.46
N VAL A 382 -17.18 8.53 -12.39
CA VAL A 382 -17.45 8.98 -13.76
C VAL A 382 -16.93 7.97 -14.77
N ARG A 383 -17.84 7.47 -15.61
CA ARG A 383 -17.52 6.68 -16.80
C ARG A 383 -18.42 7.09 -17.98
N PRO A 384 -17.89 7.21 -19.22
CA PRO A 384 -16.46 7.22 -19.59
C PRO A 384 -15.75 8.54 -19.22
N PRO A 385 -14.40 8.59 -19.20
CA PRO A 385 -13.63 9.80 -18.86
C PRO A 385 -14.00 11.02 -19.71
N GLY A 386 -14.36 10.83 -20.98
CA GLY A 386 -14.73 11.91 -21.90
C GLY A 386 -15.96 12.72 -21.50
N ARG A 387 -16.74 12.28 -20.50
CA ARG A 387 -17.81 13.10 -19.90
C ARG A 387 -17.25 14.32 -19.17
N CYS A 388 -16.00 14.26 -18.73
CA CYS A 388 -15.28 15.34 -18.07
C CYS A 388 -14.76 16.36 -19.10
N ALA A 389 -15.70 17.03 -19.76
CA ALA A 389 -15.42 18.02 -20.79
C ALA A 389 -16.34 19.24 -20.63
N ARG A 390 -15.94 20.38 -21.22
CA ARG A 390 -16.81 21.56 -21.28
C ARG A 390 -18.06 21.29 -22.13
N PRO A 391 -19.20 21.92 -21.80
CA PRO A 391 -19.40 22.80 -20.64
C PRO A 391 -19.67 22.03 -19.33
N ALA A 392 -19.99 20.73 -19.41
CA ALA A 392 -20.55 19.97 -18.29
C ALA A 392 -19.62 19.83 -17.07
N ILE A 393 -18.30 19.74 -17.27
CA ILE A 393 -17.31 19.65 -16.18
C ILE A 393 -17.29 20.89 -15.27
N ALA A 394 -17.79 22.04 -15.73
CA ALA A 394 -17.77 23.28 -14.95
C ALA A 394 -18.87 23.33 -13.87
N THR A 395 -19.81 22.38 -13.87
CA THR A 395 -20.95 22.36 -12.94
C THR A 395 -21.10 21.02 -12.24
N ALA A 396 -21.85 21.00 -11.14
CA ALA A 396 -22.16 19.76 -10.43
C ALA A 396 -22.99 18.79 -11.31
N PRO A 397 -22.79 17.47 -11.17
CA PRO A 397 -21.85 16.82 -10.24
C PRO A 397 -20.41 16.72 -10.79
N LEU A 398 -20.21 16.92 -12.10
CA LEU A 398 -18.94 16.65 -12.76
C LEU A 398 -17.78 17.53 -12.30
N TYR A 399 -18.04 18.76 -11.85
CA TYR A 399 -17.02 19.61 -11.22
C TYR A 399 -16.35 18.93 -10.01
N ALA A 400 -17.11 18.13 -9.26
CA ALA A 400 -16.58 17.35 -8.15
C ALA A 400 -16.12 15.97 -8.60
N ASP A 401 -16.92 15.27 -9.39
CA ASP A 401 -16.74 13.85 -9.66
C ASP A 401 -15.65 13.57 -10.71
N CYS A 402 -15.28 14.55 -11.52
CA CYS A 402 -14.22 14.39 -12.52
C CYS A 402 -12.80 14.51 -11.96
N ARG A 403 -12.62 14.71 -10.66
CA ARG A 403 -11.30 14.76 -10.03
C ARG A 403 -11.24 13.85 -8.81
N TRP A 404 -10.11 13.19 -8.66
CA TRP A 404 -9.74 12.67 -7.35
C TRP A 404 -9.39 13.86 -6.46
N LYS A 405 -9.73 13.78 -5.17
CA LYS A 405 -9.57 14.88 -4.23
C LYS A 405 -8.88 14.37 -2.99
N THR A 406 -7.98 15.19 -2.45
CA THR A 406 -7.44 14.94 -1.13
C THR A 406 -8.40 15.50 -0.09
N GLN A 407 -9.35 14.67 0.34
CA GLN A 407 -10.50 15.08 1.14
C GLN A 407 -10.84 14.05 2.21
N ARG A 408 -11.53 14.48 3.28
CA ARG A 408 -11.99 13.61 4.37
C ARG A 408 -10.85 12.76 4.95
N VAL A 409 -9.67 13.36 5.04
CA VAL A 409 -8.52 12.74 5.69
C VAL A 409 -8.56 13.12 7.18
N ASP A 410 -8.49 12.12 8.04
CA ASP A 410 -8.65 12.25 9.48
C ASP A 410 -7.38 11.74 10.18
N ILE A 411 -6.55 12.66 10.64
CA ILE A 411 -5.20 12.39 11.15
C ILE A 411 -5.17 12.66 12.64
N HIS A 412 -5.18 11.60 13.45
CA HIS A 412 -5.34 11.78 14.88
C HIS A 412 -4.66 10.73 15.75
N ALA A 413 -4.40 11.05 17.01
CA ALA A 413 -3.76 10.14 17.96
C ALA A 413 -2.44 9.54 17.45
N ASN A 414 -1.74 10.22 16.54
CA ASN A 414 -0.41 9.82 16.07
C ASN A 414 0.66 10.45 16.95
N ARG A 415 1.82 9.81 16.98
CA ARG A 415 3.00 10.33 17.65
C ARG A 415 4.07 10.67 16.61
N PHE A 416 4.38 11.94 16.46
CA PHE A 416 5.44 12.46 15.60
C PHE A 416 6.66 12.83 16.46
N VAL A 417 7.82 12.31 16.10
CA VAL A 417 9.10 12.56 16.76
C VAL A 417 10.11 12.94 15.70
N LEU A 418 10.76 14.08 15.87
CA LEU A 418 11.85 14.53 15.02
C LEU A 418 13.00 15.03 15.87
N ASP A 419 14.16 14.43 15.68
CA ASP A 419 15.46 14.92 16.08
C ASP A 419 16.26 15.18 14.81
N LYS A 420 16.44 16.47 14.47
CA LYS A 420 17.16 16.90 13.27
C LYS A 420 18.64 16.47 13.28
N SER A 421 19.24 16.29 14.46
CA SER A 421 20.62 15.81 14.58
C SER A 421 20.74 14.33 14.18
N VAL A 422 19.73 13.51 14.50
CA VAL A 422 19.67 12.11 14.06
C VAL A 422 19.45 12.01 12.55
N VAL A 423 18.59 12.86 11.98
CA VAL A 423 18.36 12.92 10.52
C VAL A 423 19.56 13.52 9.78
N GLY A 424 20.39 14.32 10.46
CA GLY A 424 21.49 15.06 9.87
C GLY A 424 20.99 16.09 8.86
N CYS A 425 19.95 16.84 9.22
CA CYS A 425 19.28 17.80 8.36
C CYS A 425 19.12 19.16 9.06
N THR A 426 19.35 20.24 8.31
CA THR A 426 19.21 21.61 8.81
C THR A 426 17.90 22.28 8.38
N GLU A 427 17.36 21.95 7.20
CA GLU A 427 16.18 22.62 6.64
C GLU A 427 15.25 21.63 5.92
N LYS A 428 13.94 21.96 5.90
CA LYS A 428 12.88 21.30 5.13
C LYS A 428 12.56 19.85 5.50
N CYS A 429 13.18 19.32 6.56
CA CYS A 429 12.95 17.94 7.02
C CYS A 429 11.96 17.82 8.20
N ASP A 430 11.10 18.81 8.36
CA ASP A 430 10.31 19.06 9.56
C ASP A 430 8.87 19.45 9.24
N ARG A 431 8.40 19.07 8.05
CA ARG A 431 7.14 19.58 7.51
C ARG A 431 6.01 18.56 7.60
N MET A 432 4.87 19.03 8.04
CA MET A 432 3.54 18.53 7.68
C MET A 432 2.99 19.43 6.58
N ALA A 433 2.07 18.93 5.74
CA ALA A 433 1.52 19.79 4.69
C ALA A 433 0.11 19.47 4.22
N LEU A 434 -0.58 20.52 3.76
CA LEU A 434 -1.89 20.53 3.12
C LEU A 434 -1.92 21.59 2.01
N LEU A 435 -1.65 21.19 0.76
CA LEU A 435 -1.35 22.15 -0.31
C LEU A 435 -1.75 21.67 -1.72
N ALA A 436 -1.79 22.60 -2.66
CA ALA A 436 -1.95 22.32 -4.08
C ALA A 436 -1.00 23.18 -4.92
N ASN A 437 -0.81 22.82 -6.19
CA ASN A 437 -0.26 23.78 -7.16
C ASN A 437 -1.33 24.77 -7.62
N TYR A 438 -0.88 25.90 -8.17
CA TYR A 438 -1.75 26.83 -8.87
C TYR A 438 -2.26 26.18 -10.17
N GLY A 439 -3.57 26.24 -10.41
CA GLY A 439 -4.17 25.65 -11.60
C GLY A 439 -3.90 26.48 -12.85
N THR A 440 -3.38 25.85 -13.89
CA THR A 440 -2.96 26.52 -15.13
C THR A 440 -3.42 25.81 -16.40
N TYR A 441 -3.74 24.52 -16.33
CA TYR A 441 -3.81 23.68 -17.51
C TYR A 441 -4.94 22.63 -17.44
N PRO A 442 -5.57 22.29 -18.57
CA PRO A 442 -5.57 23.03 -19.84
C PRO A 442 -6.29 24.38 -19.73
N ASP A 443 -6.22 25.23 -20.75
CA ASP A 443 -6.83 26.58 -20.77
C ASP A 443 -8.34 26.58 -20.51
N TRP A 444 -9.01 25.46 -20.77
CA TRP A 444 -10.44 25.29 -20.50
C TRP A 444 -10.73 24.71 -19.11
N SER A 445 -9.73 24.35 -18.32
CA SER A 445 -9.90 23.79 -16.98
C SER A 445 -10.78 24.72 -16.11
N PRO A 446 -11.84 24.21 -15.46
CA PRO A 446 -12.62 25.02 -14.51
C PRO A 446 -11.91 25.15 -13.14
N TYR A 447 -10.69 24.63 -13.02
CA TYR A 447 -9.92 24.55 -11.78
C TYR A 447 -8.70 25.48 -11.75
N GLN A 448 -8.62 26.41 -12.71
CA GLN A 448 -7.58 27.41 -12.76
C GLN A 448 -7.55 28.31 -11.52
N GLY A 449 -6.37 28.82 -11.23
CA GLY A 449 -6.13 29.69 -10.09
C GLY A 449 -5.94 28.93 -8.79
N GLU A 450 -6.24 29.60 -7.69
CA GLU A 450 -6.07 29.09 -6.32
C GLU A 450 -7.23 28.21 -5.85
N ARG A 451 -8.23 27.94 -6.71
CA ARG A 451 -9.49 27.25 -6.33
C ARG A 451 -9.24 25.93 -5.62
N VAL A 452 -8.29 25.14 -6.10
CA VAL A 452 -7.94 23.83 -5.52
C VAL A 452 -7.13 24.00 -4.25
N ALA A 453 -6.18 24.96 -4.21
CA ALA A 453 -5.41 25.30 -3.01
C ALA A 453 -6.32 25.76 -1.86
N GLU A 454 -7.32 26.60 -2.13
CA GLU A 454 -8.35 26.97 -1.14
C GLU A 454 -9.19 25.77 -0.71
N ALA A 455 -9.60 24.92 -1.66
CA ALA A 455 -10.50 23.82 -1.38
C ALA A 455 -9.83 22.74 -0.51
N ILE A 456 -8.62 22.30 -0.87
CA ILE A 456 -7.87 21.31 -0.10
C ILE A 456 -7.58 21.82 1.32
N THR A 457 -7.29 23.11 1.47
CA THR A 457 -6.91 23.74 2.73
C THR A 457 -8.11 23.95 3.67
N LEU A 458 -9.26 24.40 3.14
CA LEU A 458 -10.35 24.93 3.97
C LEU A 458 -11.70 24.20 3.80
N LYS A 459 -11.92 23.49 2.69
CA LYS A 459 -13.27 23.03 2.29
C LYS A 459 -13.38 21.51 2.16
N GLN A 460 -12.27 20.79 2.11
CA GLN A 460 -12.22 19.35 1.85
C GLN A 460 -12.26 18.46 3.09
N HIS A 461 -12.53 19.03 4.27
CA HIS A 461 -12.68 18.29 5.53
C HIS A 461 -11.45 17.43 5.89
N ASN A 462 -10.26 17.94 5.58
CA ASN A 462 -9.01 17.37 6.06
C ASN A 462 -8.73 17.91 7.46
N ARG A 463 -8.52 17.01 8.42
CA ARG A 463 -8.37 17.39 9.83
C ARG A 463 -7.21 16.66 10.49
N TRP A 464 -6.42 17.43 11.22
CA TRP A 464 -5.51 16.95 12.24
C TRP A 464 -6.11 17.25 13.62
N HIS A 465 -6.02 16.33 14.57
CA HIS A 465 -6.40 16.56 15.96
C HIS A 465 -5.80 15.49 16.89
N ASP A 466 -5.72 15.76 18.20
CA ASP A 466 -5.26 14.82 19.23
C ASP A 466 -3.91 14.12 18.93
N ASN A 467 -3.02 14.79 18.20
CA ASN A 467 -1.69 14.27 17.87
C ASN A 467 -0.65 14.73 18.91
N THR A 468 0.45 13.99 19.01
CA THR A 468 1.59 14.38 19.85
C THR A 468 2.81 14.64 19.00
N TYR A 469 3.32 15.87 19.04
CA TYR A 469 4.52 16.31 18.35
C TYR A 469 5.67 16.50 19.35
N VAL A 470 6.83 15.94 19.01
CA VAL A 470 8.10 16.19 19.69
C VAL A 470 9.13 16.58 18.64
N GLY A 471 9.79 17.72 18.84
CA GLY A 471 10.74 18.31 17.90
C GLY A 471 10.16 19.49 17.10
N PRO A 472 10.94 20.06 16.17
CA PRO A 472 10.70 21.39 15.61
C PRO A 472 9.77 21.35 14.39
N TRP A 473 8.56 20.78 14.55
CA TRP A 473 7.63 20.59 13.45
C TRP A 473 7.03 21.91 12.94
N THR A 474 6.93 22.04 11.61
CA THR A 474 6.28 23.16 10.91
C THR A 474 5.19 22.63 9.97
N PHE A 475 4.28 23.51 9.56
CA PHE A 475 3.15 23.15 8.70
C PHE A 475 3.16 23.99 7.44
N VAL A 476 2.94 23.36 6.29
CA VAL A 476 2.84 24.05 4.99
C VAL A 476 1.39 23.98 4.54
N ALA A 477 0.77 25.12 4.27
CA ALA A 477 -0.62 25.18 3.86
C ALA A 477 -0.79 25.96 2.56
N HIS A 478 -1.81 25.65 1.76
CA HIS A 478 -2.16 26.34 0.52
C HIS A 478 -1.17 26.11 -0.63
N ASP A 479 0.09 26.52 -0.46
CA ASP A 479 1.18 26.38 -1.43
C ASP A 479 2.54 26.17 -0.71
N PRO A 480 3.61 25.74 -1.41
CA PRO A 480 4.88 25.43 -0.76
C PRO A 480 5.55 26.58 0.00
N SER A 481 5.21 27.84 -0.30
CA SER A 481 5.86 29.01 0.31
C SER A 481 5.31 29.37 1.69
N ARG A 482 4.09 28.93 2.00
CA ARG A 482 3.38 29.34 3.21
C ARG A 482 3.62 28.35 4.35
N VAL A 483 4.71 28.60 5.07
CA VAL A 483 5.12 27.87 6.26
C VAL A 483 4.49 28.52 7.50
N LEU A 484 3.93 27.69 8.37
CA LEU A 484 3.21 28.06 9.57
C LEU A 484 3.87 27.42 10.79
N ASP A 485 3.91 28.16 11.89
CA ASP A 485 4.16 27.57 13.21
C ASP A 485 2.92 26.84 13.75
N PHE A 486 3.10 26.11 14.86
CA PHE A 486 2.04 25.33 15.48
C PHE A 486 0.84 26.20 15.92
N GLY A 487 1.08 27.43 16.40
CA GLY A 487 0.02 28.34 16.83
C GLY A 487 -0.80 28.89 15.67
N GLN A 488 -0.15 29.24 14.56
CA GLN A 488 -0.81 29.66 13.32
C GLN A 488 -1.64 28.52 12.72
N TRP A 489 -1.13 27.29 12.75
CA TRP A 489 -1.85 26.10 12.28
C TRP A 489 -3.11 25.80 13.10
N GLN A 490 -3.05 25.99 14.42
CA GLN A 490 -4.22 25.87 15.30
C GLN A 490 -5.20 27.04 15.21
N GLY A 491 -4.70 28.22 14.84
CA GLY A 491 -5.51 29.44 14.72
C GLY A 491 -6.35 29.52 13.44
N ALA A 492 -7.22 30.53 13.39
CA ALA A 492 -7.95 30.86 12.17
C ALA A 492 -6.98 31.30 11.05
N PRO A 493 -7.25 30.94 9.78
CA PRO A 493 -8.43 30.23 9.29
C PRO A 493 -8.29 28.69 9.26
N TYR A 494 -7.16 28.14 9.69
CA TYR A 494 -6.85 26.73 9.52
C TYR A 494 -7.59 25.84 10.53
N GLU A 495 -7.58 26.24 11.81
CA GLU A 495 -8.28 25.55 12.91
C GLU A 495 -7.95 24.05 12.96
N GLN A 496 -6.66 23.72 12.86
CA GLN A 496 -6.17 22.34 12.82
C GLN A 496 -5.55 21.94 14.17
N ASP A 497 -5.27 20.65 14.34
CA ASP A 497 -4.57 20.10 15.50
C ASP A 497 -5.19 20.46 16.86
N ALA A 498 -6.52 20.55 16.93
CA ALA A 498 -7.24 20.68 18.19
C ALA A 498 -6.93 19.48 19.10
N GLY A 499 -6.69 19.71 20.39
CA GLY A 499 -6.33 18.65 21.34
C GLY A 499 -4.91 18.08 21.18
N SER A 500 -4.15 18.53 20.17
CA SER A 500 -2.78 18.09 19.97
C SER A 500 -1.81 18.77 20.95
N THR A 501 -0.73 18.07 21.30
CA THR A 501 0.33 18.57 22.17
C THR A 501 1.63 18.75 21.39
N HIS A 502 2.33 19.85 21.64
CA HIS A 502 3.66 20.12 21.08
C HIS A 502 4.67 20.27 22.21
N ALA A 503 5.77 19.51 22.14
CA ALA A 503 6.88 19.61 23.08
C ALA A 503 8.22 19.77 22.34
N PRO A 504 9.18 20.54 22.89
CA PRO A 504 10.51 20.63 22.30
C PRO A 504 11.18 19.24 22.28
N GLY A 505 11.95 19.00 21.23
CA GLY A 505 12.78 17.80 21.06
C GLY A 505 14.16 17.95 21.71
N ALA A 506 14.92 16.85 21.75
CA ALA A 506 16.35 16.95 22.04
C ALA A 506 17.06 17.54 20.81
N GLY A 507 17.88 18.58 21.01
CA GLY A 507 18.65 19.22 19.92
C GLY A 507 17.96 20.38 19.21
N ASP A 508 16.87 20.92 19.77
CA ASP A 508 16.25 22.19 19.34
C ASP A 508 17.08 23.43 19.75
#